data_AF-A0A6V7UGB9-F1
#
_entry.id   AF-A0A6V7UGB9-F1
#
_cell.length_a   1.000
_cell.length_b   1.000
_cell.length_c   1.000
_cell.angle_alpha   90.00
_cell.angle_beta   90.00
_cell.angle_gamma   90.00
#
_symmetry.space_group_name_H-M   'P 1'
#
loop_
_entity.id
_entity.type
_entity.pdbx_description
1 polymer ?
#
loop_
_entity_poly.entity_id
_entity_poly.type
_entity_poly.pdbx_seq_one_letter_code
_entity_poly.pdbx_strand_id
1 'polypeptide(L)'
;MKLILLSLLVIYSQLIVNRIEAQKCENEILINNVKVPSTFDLVGLGFGLGFTPGKSIQFVGTIKSGSSCIKLANPGEILKDADVVFHFSPRPGLLGLFKHIERNSWSKRTGWTPVDSSGGWPIKPNNNFEMEWIAGPNNAINVRI
;
A
#
# COMPACT_ATOMS: atom_id res chain seq x y z
N MET A 1 -10.38 6.13 12.75
CA MET A 1 -9.06 5.45 12.80
C MET A 1 -8.00 6.44 12.31
N LYS A 2 -6.96 6.73 13.10
CA LYS A 2 -5.84 7.60 12.68
C LYS A 2 -4.71 6.70 12.16
N LEU A 3 -4.36 6.80 10.87
CA LEU A 3 -3.35 5.96 10.20
C LEU A 3 -2.20 6.85 9.75
N ILE A 4 -0.97 6.56 10.17
CA ILE A 4 0.11 7.56 10.12
C ILE A 4 1.26 7.14 9.20
N LEU A 5 1.47 5.84 8.91
CA LEU A 5 2.65 5.40 8.17
C LEU A 5 2.33 4.50 6.99
N LEU A 6 2.94 4.80 5.85
CA LEU A 6 2.98 3.95 4.67
C LEU A 6 4.42 3.46 4.49
N SER A 7 4.67 2.16 4.63
CA SER A 7 5.96 1.55 4.28
C SER A 7 5.86 0.79 2.97
N LEU A 8 6.79 1.09 2.08
CA LEU A 8 7.01 0.43 0.82
C LEU A 8 8.25 -0.45 0.95
N LEU A 9 8.07 -1.75 0.78
CA LEU A 9 9.15 -2.72 0.74
C LEU A 9 9.06 -3.48 -0.60
N VAL A 10 9.34 -2.80 -1.72
CA VAL A 10 10.35 -3.17 -2.78
C VAL A 10 10.19 -2.37 -4.12
N ILE A 11 11.39 -2.00 -4.61
CA ILE A 11 12.00 -1.40 -5.82
C ILE A 11 11.19 -0.48 -6.78
N TYR A 12 11.74 0.73 -7.00
CA TYR A 12 11.34 1.85 -7.90
C TYR A 12 9.82 2.03 -8.10
N SER A 13 9.25 2.88 -7.27
CA SER A 13 7.90 3.41 -7.46
C SER A 13 7.93 4.94 -7.45
N GLN A 14 7.06 5.55 -8.24
CA GLN A 14 6.49 6.84 -7.95
C GLN A 14 5.27 6.59 -7.05
N LEU A 15 5.17 7.33 -5.95
CA LEU A 15 3.99 7.32 -5.10
C LEU A 15 3.23 8.61 -5.40
N ILE A 16 2.05 8.47 -5.97
CA ILE A 16 1.15 9.58 -6.28
C ILE A 16 -0.01 9.48 -5.29
N VAL A 17 -0.11 10.33 -4.29
CA VAL A 17 -1.18 10.19 -3.29
C VAL A 17 -2.42 10.98 -3.72
N ASN A 18 -3.48 10.30 -4.19
CA ASN A 18 -4.66 10.91 -4.84
C ASN A 18 -5.96 10.87 -4.01
N ARG A 19 -7.08 11.41 -4.53
CA ARG A 19 -8.46 11.20 -4.06
C ARG A 19 -9.37 11.26 -5.29
N ILE A 20 -10.20 10.24 -5.55
CA ILE A 20 -11.17 10.19 -6.67
C ILE A 20 -12.49 10.85 -6.18
N GLU A 21 -13.24 11.68 -6.92
CA GLU A 21 -13.53 11.78 -8.37
C GLU A 21 -13.47 13.22 -8.92
N ALA A 22 -13.00 13.36 -10.18
CA ALA A 22 -13.22 14.47 -11.12
C ALA A 22 -13.04 15.93 -10.65
N GLN A 23 -12.30 16.17 -9.58
CA GLN A 23 -11.92 17.50 -9.13
C GLN A 23 -10.41 17.52 -8.98
N LYS A 24 -9.74 18.45 -9.68
CA LYS A 24 -8.31 18.76 -9.49
C LYS A 24 -8.08 18.89 -7.98
N CYS A 25 -7.39 17.91 -7.40
CA CYS A 25 -7.18 17.85 -5.96
C CYS A 25 -6.39 19.10 -5.56
N GLU A 26 -6.98 19.97 -4.74
CA GLU A 26 -6.31 21.21 -4.31
C GLU A 26 -5.02 20.92 -3.51
N ASN A 27 -4.84 19.70 -3.00
CA ASN A 27 -3.72 19.28 -2.15
C ASN A 27 -3.17 17.88 -2.52
N GLU A 28 -2.78 17.68 -3.78
CA GLU A 28 -2.04 16.48 -4.19
C GLU A 28 -0.63 16.46 -3.57
N ILE A 29 -0.22 15.32 -3.03
CA ILE A 29 1.16 15.10 -2.56
C ILE A 29 1.82 14.11 -3.53
N LEU A 30 2.81 14.62 -4.27
CA LEU A 30 3.57 13.83 -5.24
C LEU A 30 4.95 13.49 -4.69
N ILE A 31 5.28 12.19 -4.62
CA ILE A 31 6.60 11.71 -4.23
C ILE A 31 7.21 10.91 -5.38
N ASN A 32 8.19 11.52 -6.04
CA ASN A 32 8.87 10.94 -7.18
C ASN A 32 10.18 10.26 -6.78
N ASN A 33 10.62 9.31 -7.62
CA ASN A 33 11.91 8.64 -7.48
C ASN A 33 12.11 7.96 -6.12
N VAL A 34 11.07 7.29 -5.60
CA VAL A 34 11.12 6.63 -4.29
C VAL A 34 12.19 5.55 -4.31
N LYS A 35 13.19 5.69 -3.44
CA LYS A 35 14.14 4.60 -3.13
C LYS A 35 13.40 3.54 -2.34
N VAL A 36 13.60 2.26 -2.63
CA VAL A 36 12.86 1.22 -1.93
C VAL A 36 13.83 0.20 -1.32
N PRO A 37 13.72 -0.14 -0.02
CA PRO A 37 12.61 0.18 0.91
C PRO A 37 12.51 1.67 1.30
N SER A 38 11.28 2.13 1.53
CA SER A 38 10.96 3.49 2.00
C SER A 38 9.81 3.46 3.00
N THR A 39 9.75 4.48 3.86
CA THR A 39 8.62 4.72 4.76
C THR A 39 8.26 6.19 4.72
N PHE A 40 6.97 6.47 4.69
CA PHE A 40 6.39 7.81 4.62
C PHE A 40 5.44 8.04 5.80
N ASP A 41 5.69 9.12 6.54
CA ASP A 41 4.72 9.68 7.49
C ASP A 41 3.69 10.49 6.71
N LEU A 42 2.52 9.90 6.51
CA LEU A 42 1.44 10.54 5.75
C LEU A 42 0.99 11.83 6.44
N VAL A 43 0.94 11.87 7.77
CA VAL A 43 0.54 13.08 8.51
C VAL A 43 1.63 14.14 8.39
N GLY A 44 2.90 13.76 8.59
CA GLY A 44 4.05 14.64 8.45
C GLY A 44 4.22 15.23 7.05
N LEU A 45 3.78 14.50 6.02
CA LEU A 45 3.75 14.98 4.63
C LEU A 45 2.60 15.96 4.34
N GLY A 46 1.70 16.20 5.30
CA GLY A 46 0.55 17.08 5.11
C GLY A 46 -0.69 16.35 4.60
N PHE A 47 -0.74 15.02 4.65
CA PHE A 47 -1.91 14.23 4.26
C PHE A 47 -3.02 14.26 5.33
N GLY A 48 -3.22 15.41 5.99
CA GLY A 48 -4.23 15.67 7.02
C GLY A 48 -4.20 14.65 8.17
N LEU A 49 -5.37 14.11 8.52
CA LEU A 49 -5.51 13.07 9.56
C LEU A 49 -5.02 11.66 9.14
N GLY A 50 -4.19 11.58 8.10
CA GLY A 50 -3.72 10.32 7.53
C GLY A 50 -4.70 9.72 6.52
N PHE A 51 -4.67 8.40 6.35
CA PHE A 51 -5.48 7.68 5.36
C PHE A 51 -6.91 7.42 5.87
N THR A 52 -7.79 8.41 5.71
CA THR A 52 -9.18 8.45 6.19
C THR A 52 -10.19 8.38 5.04
N PRO A 53 -11.47 8.00 5.28
CA PRO A 53 -12.47 7.83 4.23
C PRO A 53 -12.52 8.96 3.20
N GLY A 54 -12.59 8.57 1.94
CA GLY A 54 -12.55 9.44 0.79
C GLY A 54 -11.14 9.72 0.27
N LYS A 55 -10.05 9.48 1.01
CA LYS A 55 -8.69 9.66 0.48
C LYS A 55 -8.24 8.44 -0.33
N SER A 56 -7.28 8.63 -1.23
CA SER A 56 -6.61 7.52 -1.88
C SER A 56 -5.08 7.67 -1.89
N ILE A 57 -4.39 6.58 -2.21
CA ILE A 57 -2.95 6.52 -2.43
C ILE A 57 -2.77 5.76 -3.74
N GLN A 58 -2.23 6.39 -4.77
CA GLN A 58 -1.85 5.76 -6.02
C GLN A 58 -0.35 5.41 -6.01
N PHE A 59 -0.06 4.24 -6.51
CA PHE A 59 1.27 3.68 -6.66
C PHE A 59 1.48 3.48 -8.15
N VAL A 60 2.54 4.07 -8.68
CA VAL A 60 2.94 3.90 -10.07
C VAL A 60 4.35 3.35 -10.07
N GLY A 61 4.61 2.22 -10.70
CA GLY A 61 5.97 1.68 -10.67
C GLY A 61 6.09 0.33 -11.32
N THR A 62 7.19 -0.35 -11.00
CA THR A 62 7.48 -1.67 -11.56
C THR A 62 7.76 -2.64 -10.43
N ILE A 63 6.98 -3.72 -10.32
CA ILE A 63 7.31 -4.80 -9.39
C ILE A 63 8.44 -5.63 -10.00
N LYS A 64 9.64 -5.57 -9.39
CA LYS A 64 10.75 -6.45 -9.77
C LYS A 64 10.47 -7.89 -9.34
N SER A 65 11.06 -8.85 -10.05
CA SER A 65 11.04 -10.26 -9.65
C SER A 65 11.62 -10.43 -8.24
N GLY A 66 10.82 -10.96 -7.32
CA GLY A 66 11.20 -11.19 -5.93
C GLY A 66 10.04 -10.95 -4.97
N SER A 67 10.32 -11.04 -3.67
CA SER A 67 9.34 -10.70 -2.64
C SER A 67 9.16 -9.17 -2.59
N SER A 68 7.92 -8.71 -2.70
CA SER A 68 7.56 -7.30 -2.57
C SER A 68 6.32 -7.15 -1.71
N CYS A 69 6.24 -6.08 -0.93
CA CYS A 69 5.02 -5.72 -0.22
C CYS A 69 4.90 -4.22 0.01
N ILE A 70 3.66 -3.79 0.20
CA ILE A 70 3.28 -2.44 0.63
C ILE A 70 2.49 -2.58 1.91
N LYS A 71 2.77 -1.73 2.89
CA LYS A 71 2.16 -1.77 4.22
C LYS A 71 1.63 -0.40 4.60
N LEU A 72 0.37 -0.35 5.00
CA LEU A 72 -0.21 0.76 5.75
C LEU A 72 -0.23 0.37 7.24
N ALA A 73 0.34 1.21 8.09
CA ALA A 73 0.46 0.95 9.50
C ALA A 73 0.13 2.16 10.36
N ASN A 74 -0.12 1.85 11.62
CA ASN A 74 -0.21 2.83 12.69
C ASN A 74 1.16 3.49 12.94
N PRO A 75 1.21 4.68 13.58
CA PRO A 75 2.46 5.34 13.94
C PRO A 75 3.40 4.43 14.76
N GLY A 76 4.69 4.44 14.44
CA GLY A 76 5.74 3.61 15.04
C GLY A 76 6.65 3.01 13.97
N GLU A 77 7.83 2.50 14.32
CA GLU A 77 8.67 1.81 13.31
C GLU A 77 7.95 0.55 12.82
N ILE A 78 7.51 0.57 11.55
CA ILE A 78 6.84 -0.55 10.85
C ILE A 78 7.61 -1.88 10.94
N LEU A 79 8.91 -1.80 11.21
CA LEU A 79 9.79 -2.95 11.28
C LEU A 79 9.89 -3.58 12.68
N LYS A 80 9.34 -2.96 13.73
CA LYS A 80 9.43 -3.49 15.10
C LYS A 80 8.12 -3.50 15.88
N ASP A 81 7.34 -2.43 15.83
CA ASP A 81 6.29 -2.23 16.85
C ASP A 81 4.94 -1.71 16.32
N ALA A 82 4.84 -1.33 15.04
CA ALA A 82 3.60 -0.80 14.52
C ALA A 82 2.62 -1.90 14.06
N ASP A 83 1.36 -1.79 14.48
CA ASP A 83 0.27 -2.58 13.90
C ASP A 83 0.13 -2.24 12.42
N VAL A 84 0.14 -3.29 11.58
CA VAL A 84 -0.04 -3.17 10.12
C VAL A 84 -1.52 -3.36 9.83
N VAL A 85 -2.19 -2.25 9.55
CA VAL A 85 -3.62 -2.23 9.29
C VAL A 85 -3.92 -2.85 7.93
N PHE A 86 -3.03 -2.67 6.95
CA PHE A 86 -3.16 -3.31 5.65
C PHE A 86 -1.81 -3.68 5.08
N HIS A 87 -1.64 -4.96 4.78
CA HIS A 87 -0.48 -5.52 4.12
C HIS A 87 -0.94 -6.06 2.77
N PHE A 88 -0.27 -5.60 1.72
CA PHE A 88 -0.50 -6.03 0.35
C PHE A 88 0.81 -6.59 -0.19
N SER A 89 0.83 -7.88 -0.48
CA SER A 89 2.05 -8.60 -0.83
C SER A 89 1.85 -9.44 -2.08
N PRO A 90 2.25 -8.93 -3.25
CA PRO A 90 2.29 -9.70 -4.47
C PRO A 90 3.25 -10.88 -4.35
N ARG A 91 2.72 -12.10 -4.52
CA ARG A 91 3.48 -13.34 -4.56
C ARG A 91 3.59 -13.84 -6.01
N PRO A 92 4.77 -13.68 -6.66
CA PRO A 92 4.98 -14.17 -8.02
C PRO A 92 5.02 -15.70 -8.14
N GLY A 93 4.88 -16.43 -7.02
CA GLY A 93 4.86 -17.88 -6.99
C GLY A 93 6.24 -18.52 -7.17
N LEU A 94 6.35 -19.81 -6.82
CA LEU A 94 7.55 -20.60 -7.11
C LEU A 94 7.53 -20.98 -8.59
N LEU A 95 8.59 -20.65 -9.34
CA LEU A 95 8.68 -20.89 -10.79
C LEU A 95 7.52 -20.28 -11.60
N GLY A 96 6.88 -19.24 -11.08
CA GLY A 96 5.73 -18.59 -11.72
C GLY A 96 4.40 -19.36 -11.61
N LEU A 97 4.33 -20.41 -10.80
CA LEU A 97 3.09 -21.13 -10.50
C LEU A 97 2.43 -20.57 -9.23
N PHE A 98 1.09 -20.58 -9.18
CA PHE A 98 0.29 -20.10 -8.04
C PHE A 98 0.49 -18.60 -7.70
N LYS A 99 0.60 -17.76 -8.74
CA LYS A 99 0.70 -16.30 -8.55
C LYS A 99 -0.58 -15.76 -7.93
N HIS A 100 -0.43 -14.97 -6.87
CA HIS A 100 -1.55 -14.34 -6.18
C HIS A 100 -1.09 -13.13 -5.38
N ILE A 101 -2.04 -12.31 -4.96
CA ILE A 101 -1.79 -11.21 -4.03
C ILE A 101 -2.25 -11.66 -2.65
N GLU A 102 -1.36 -11.60 -1.66
CA GLU A 102 -1.76 -11.79 -0.26
C GLU A 102 -2.18 -10.46 0.33
N ARG A 103 -3.36 -10.43 0.96
CA ARG A 103 -3.83 -9.31 1.77
C ARG A 103 -4.15 -9.78 3.18
N ASN A 104 -3.61 -9.08 4.18
CA ASN A 104 -3.90 -9.33 5.58
C ASN A 104 -3.49 -8.13 6.45
N SER A 105 -3.63 -8.27 7.75
CA SER A 105 -3.24 -7.28 8.74
C SER A 105 -2.38 -7.96 9.81
N TRP A 106 -1.56 -7.19 10.52
CA TRP A 106 -0.78 -7.66 11.66
C TRP A 106 -1.07 -6.78 12.87
N SER A 107 -1.29 -7.38 14.03
CA SER A 107 -1.27 -6.66 15.29
C SER A 107 -0.31 -7.30 16.27
N LYS A 108 0.25 -6.50 17.18
CA LYS A 108 1.10 -7.00 18.26
C LYS A 108 0.37 -8.01 19.17
N ARG A 109 -0.97 -7.90 19.25
CA ARG A 109 -1.80 -8.67 20.17
C ARG A 109 -2.23 -10.02 19.62
N THR A 110 -2.44 -10.12 18.31
CA THR A 110 -3.01 -11.31 17.66
C THR A 110 -2.11 -11.92 16.58
N GLY A 111 -1.03 -11.24 16.21
CA GLY A 111 -0.21 -11.60 15.05
C GLY A 111 -0.91 -11.31 13.73
N TRP A 112 -0.55 -12.06 12.69
CA TRP A 112 -1.15 -11.96 11.36
C TRP A 112 -2.57 -12.49 11.33
N THR A 113 -3.48 -11.76 10.69
CA THR A 113 -4.80 -12.28 10.33
C THR A 113 -4.70 -13.31 9.21
N PRO A 114 -5.73 -14.14 9.00
CA PRO A 114 -5.83 -15.01 7.83
C PRO A 114 -5.61 -14.22 6.53
N VAL A 115 -4.97 -14.88 5.56
CA VAL A 115 -4.66 -14.31 4.25
C VAL A 115 -5.90 -14.33 3.36
N ASP A 116 -6.21 -13.20 2.75
CA ASP A 116 -7.10 -13.12 1.60
C ASP A 116 -6.30 -13.07 0.29
N SER A 117 -6.40 -14.14 -0.49
CA SER A 117 -5.74 -14.32 -1.79
C SER A 117 -6.68 -14.22 -3.00
N SER A 118 -7.93 -13.76 -2.79
CA SER A 118 -8.88 -13.53 -3.88
C SER A 118 -8.42 -12.45 -4.88
N GLY A 119 -9.04 -12.37 -6.06
CA GLY A 119 -8.74 -11.32 -7.06
C GLY A 119 -7.56 -11.59 -8.00
N GLY A 120 -6.86 -12.71 -7.86
CA GLY A 120 -5.90 -13.20 -8.86
C GLY A 120 -4.55 -12.47 -8.88
N TRP A 121 -3.98 -12.32 -10.09
CA TRP A 121 -2.64 -11.76 -10.33
C TRP A 121 -2.65 -10.69 -11.45
N PRO A 122 -3.15 -9.47 -11.16
CA PRO A 122 -3.21 -8.39 -12.13
C PRO A 122 -1.85 -7.72 -12.42
N ILE A 123 -0.81 -7.97 -11.61
CA ILE A 123 0.48 -7.28 -11.73
C ILE A 123 1.53 -8.16 -12.41
N LYS A 124 2.03 -7.78 -13.59
CA LYS A 124 3.10 -8.53 -14.26
C LYS A 124 4.48 -8.09 -13.74
N PRO A 125 5.35 -9.02 -13.29
CA PRO A 125 6.72 -8.66 -12.93
C PRO A 125 7.45 -7.96 -14.07
N ASN A 126 8.26 -6.96 -13.73
CA ASN A 126 9.03 -6.11 -14.65
C ASN A 126 8.18 -5.26 -15.63
N ASN A 127 6.86 -5.23 -15.48
CA ASN A 127 6.00 -4.30 -16.19
C ASN A 127 5.58 -3.15 -15.27
N ASN A 128 5.26 -2.02 -15.89
CA ASN A 128 4.64 -0.92 -15.17
C ASN A 128 3.25 -1.34 -14.68
N PHE A 129 2.92 -0.91 -13.47
CA PHE A 129 1.59 -1.01 -12.89
C PHE A 129 1.18 0.36 -12.35
N GLU A 130 -0.12 0.57 -12.35
CA GLU A 130 -0.78 1.60 -11.58
C GLU A 130 -1.70 0.89 -10.60
N MET A 131 -1.67 1.29 -9.34
CA MET A 131 -2.54 0.74 -8.31
C MET A 131 -3.02 1.88 -7.45
N GLU A 132 -4.26 1.82 -7.00
CA GLU A 132 -4.82 2.81 -6.11
C GLU A 132 -5.48 2.15 -4.91
N TRP A 133 -5.14 2.62 -3.71
CA TRP A 133 -5.81 2.28 -2.47
C TRP A 133 -6.74 3.41 -2.10
N ILE A 134 -8.02 3.13 -1.90
CA ILE A 134 -9.04 4.12 -1.57
C ILE A 134 -9.57 3.78 -0.18
N ALA A 135 -9.46 4.73 0.75
CA ALA A 135 -10.06 4.62 2.07
C ALA A 135 -11.59 4.73 1.94
N GLY A 136 -12.29 3.63 2.23
CA GLY A 136 -13.74 3.57 2.29
C GLY A 136 -14.27 3.84 3.71
N PRO A 137 -15.61 3.90 3.88
CA PRO A 137 -16.23 3.89 5.19
C PRO A 137 -15.93 2.57 5.94
N ASN A 138 -16.17 2.54 7.24
CA ASN A 138 -16.03 1.34 8.09
C ASN A 138 -14.64 0.67 8.05
N ASN A 139 -13.58 1.47 7.89
CA ASN A 139 -12.19 1.00 7.78
C ASN A 139 -11.93 0.07 6.57
N ALA A 140 -12.77 0.11 5.56
CA ALA A 140 -12.54 -0.61 4.31
C ALA A 140 -11.43 0.06 3.49
N ILE A 141 -10.62 -0.76 2.81
CA ILE A 141 -9.65 -0.29 1.82
C ILE A 141 -9.99 -0.97 0.50
N ASN A 142 -10.43 -0.17 -0.47
CA ASN A 142 -10.69 -0.65 -1.81
C ASN A 142 -9.41 -0.53 -2.63
N VAL A 143 -9.00 -1.63 -3.26
CA VAL A 143 -7.81 -1.66 -4.11
C VAL A 143 -8.24 -1.74 -5.57
N ARG A 144 -7.76 -0.82 -6.40
CA ARG A 144 -7.92 -0.83 -7.86
C ARG A 144 -6.55 -1.04 -8.49
N ILE A 145 -6.45 -1.95 -9.46
CA ILE A 145 -5.23 -2.31 -10.21
C ILE A 145 -5.63 -2.45 -11.67
#